data_AF-A0A9D5YBA5-F1
#
_entry.id   AF-A0A9D5YBA5-F1
#
_cell.length_a   1.000
_cell.length_b   1.000
_cell.length_c   1.000
_cell.angle_alpha   90.00
_cell.angle_beta   90.00
_cell.angle_gamma   90.00
#
_symmetry.space_group_name_H-M   'P 1'
#
loop_
_entity.id
_entity.type
_entity.pdbx_description
1 polymer ?
#
loop_
_entity_poly.entity_id
_entity_poly.type
_entity_poly.pdbx_seq_one_letter_code
_entity_poly.pdbx_strand_id
1 'polypeptide(L)'
;MSRSIASAKSTATATSERYVAYAEQFANGVDAAEEVAPGIKREILSGTIKPTKPEVIAIAKAAPEERKEMTEELRLPREERLERRKKRELLRQISGMATEMRKDKPTITIEAMLRTVSLDVDTAIKSMDVYLVDCHDAFIDIQFKPLLDSIIEKLENYTKKLRGEQNYEQEN
;
A
#
# COMPACT_ATOMS: atom_id res chain seq x y z
N MET A 1 36.08 -61.14 -3.84
CA MET A 1 34.67 -61.42 -4.18
C MET A 1 34.06 -60.14 -4.72
N SER A 2 34.07 -59.96 -6.04
CA SER A 2 32.90 -60.16 -6.93
C SER A 2 31.93 -58.97 -6.85
N ARG A 3 32.11 -57.97 -7.73
CA ARG A 3 31.28 -57.68 -8.93
C ARG A 3 29.78 -57.55 -8.61
N SER A 4 29.20 -56.37 -8.86
CA SER A 4 28.07 -56.24 -9.80
C SER A 4 27.63 -54.78 -10.00
N ILE A 5 28.00 -54.16 -11.13
CA ILE A 5 27.19 -53.85 -12.34
C ILE A 5 26.11 -52.77 -12.21
N ALA A 6 26.24 -51.82 -13.16
CA ALA A 6 25.19 -51.04 -13.79
C ALA A 6 24.67 -49.77 -13.09
N SER A 7 25.39 -48.66 -13.30
CA SER A 7 24.70 -47.44 -13.77
C SER A 7 25.16 -47.17 -15.21
N ALA A 8 24.65 -48.00 -16.11
CA ALA A 8 24.76 -47.79 -17.55
C ALA A 8 23.40 -47.28 -18.03
N LYS A 9 23.24 -45.96 -18.13
CA LYS A 9 22.62 -45.24 -19.26
C LYS A 9 22.23 -43.82 -18.88
N SER A 10 22.95 -42.86 -19.45
CA SER A 10 22.33 -41.68 -20.06
C SER A 10 23.18 -41.17 -21.24
N THR A 11 23.74 -42.08 -22.03
CA THR A 11 24.28 -41.72 -23.35
C THR A 11 23.12 -41.57 -24.33
N ALA A 12 22.57 -40.37 -24.46
CA ALA A 12 21.82 -39.97 -25.67
C ALA A 12 21.60 -38.46 -25.87
N THR A 13 21.82 -37.60 -24.87
CA THR A 13 21.68 -36.15 -25.09
C THR A 13 22.68 -35.40 -24.23
N ALA A 14 23.54 -34.59 -24.82
CA ALA A 14 24.38 -33.62 -24.10
C ALA A 14 23.51 -32.48 -23.56
N THR A 15 22.58 -32.81 -22.65
CA THR A 15 21.65 -31.86 -22.02
C THR A 15 22.17 -31.51 -20.64
N SER A 16 22.36 -30.21 -20.40
CA SER A 16 22.76 -29.71 -19.09
C SER A 16 21.65 -29.90 -18.06
N GLU A 17 22.02 -30.01 -16.78
CA GLU A 17 21.07 -30.11 -15.65
C GLU A 17 20.00 -29.02 -15.70
N ARG A 18 20.37 -27.80 -16.13
CA ARG A 18 19.45 -26.68 -16.34
C ARG A 18 18.36 -27.00 -17.34
N TYR A 19 18.69 -27.67 -18.45
CA TYR A 19 17.69 -28.05 -19.46
C TYR A 19 16.70 -29.07 -18.89
N VAL A 20 17.19 -30.04 -18.13
CA VAL A 20 16.35 -31.05 -17.47
C VAL A 20 15.38 -30.39 -16.47
N ALA A 21 15.89 -29.49 -15.62
CA ALA A 21 15.05 -28.75 -14.68
C ALA A 21 13.97 -27.90 -15.38
N TYR A 22 14.29 -27.26 -16.51
CA TYR A 22 13.29 -26.53 -17.28
C TYR A 22 12.24 -27.43 -17.93
N ALA A 23 12.63 -28.61 -18.41
CA ALA A 23 11.71 -29.58 -18.98
C ALA A 23 10.72 -30.09 -17.92
N GLU A 24 11.20 -30.36 -16.71
CA GLU A 24 10.38 -30.73 -15.56
C GLU A 24 9.38 -29.61 -15.20
N GLN A 25 9.85 -28.36 -15.02
CA GLN A 25 8.96 -27.24 -14.69
C GLN A 25 7.92 -26.97 -15.79
N PHE A 26 8.30 -27.16 -17.06
CA PHE A 26 7.37 -27.03 -18.17
C PHE A 26 6.31 -28.14 -18.15
N ALA A 27 6.71 -29.41 -17.92
CA ALA A 27 5.78 -30.52 -17.79
C ALA A 27 4.78 -30.29 -16.66
N ASN A 28 5.25 -29.88 -15.47
CA ASN A 28 4.41 -29.55 -14.33
C ASN A 28 3.39 -28.45 -14.65
N GLY A 29 3.80 -27.41 -15.39
CA GLY A 29 2.89 -26.35 -15.80
C GLY A 29 1.87 -26.79 -16.85
N VAL A 30 2.23 -27.70 -17.75
CA VAL A 30 1.28 -28.30 -18.71
C VAL A 30 0.26 -29.17 -17.99
N ASP A 31 0.69 -29.98 -17.02
CA ASP A 31 -0.22 -30.82 -16.24
C ASP A 31 -1.15 -29.96 -15.37
N ALA A 32 -0.64 -28.91 -14.74
CA ALA A 32 -1.47 -27.93 -14.01
C ALA A 32 -2.47 -27.21 -14.92
N ALA A 33 -2.11 -26.93 -16.18
CA ALA A 33 -3.04 -26.36 -17.15
C ALA A 33 -4.13 -27.37 -17.55
N GLU A 34 -3.78 -28.64 -17.73
CA GLU A 34 -4.71 -29.71 -18.09
C GLU A 34 -5.76 -29.96 -17.00
N GLU A 35 -5.38 -29.85 -15.72
CA GLU A 35 -6.32 -29.98 -14.59
C GLU A 35 -7.47 -28.97 -14.65
N VAL A 36 -7.20 -27.74 -15.11
CA VAL A 36 -8.20 -26.66 -15.14
C VAL A 36 -8.84 -26.46 -16.51
N ALA A 37 -8.19 -26.93 -17.59
CA ALA A 37 -8.68 -26.85 -18.96
C ALA A 37 -8.31 -28.14 -19.74
N PRO A 38 -9.13 -29.20 -19.64
CA PRO A 38 -8.87 -30.47 -20.32
C PRO A 38 -8.70 -30.29 -21.83
N GLY A 39 -7.69 -30.94 -22.41
CA GLY A 39 -7.33 -30.85 -23.83
C GLY A 39 -6.26 -29.81 -24.16
N ILE A 40 -5.93 -28.90 -23.24
CA ILE A 40 -4.91 -27.87 -23.48
C ILE A 40 -3.52 -28.48 -23.67
N LYS A 41 -3.21 -29.60 -23.00
CA LYS A 41 -1.96 -30.34 -23.21
C LYS A 41 -1.80 -30.75 -24.67
N ARG A 42 -2.87 -31.21 -25.30
CA ARG A 42 -2.87 -31.56 -26.73
C ARG A 42 -2.68 -30.33 -27.62
N GLU A 43 -3.35 -29.22 -27.30
CA GLU A 43 -3.22 -27.96 -28.05
C GLU A 43 -1.79 -27.38 -28.00
N ILE A 44 -1.13 -27.50 -26.85
CA ILE A 44 0.27 -27.08 -26.66
C ILE A 44 1.22 -28.03 -27.42
N LEU A 45 1.04 -29.34 -27.27
CA LEU A 45 1.93 -30.34 -27.90
C LEU A 45 1.78 -30.41 -29.42
N SER A 46 0.57 -30.16 -29.95
CA SER A 46 0.31 -30.05 -31.39
C SER A 46 0.78 -28.71 -31.99
N GLY A 47 1.11 -27.73 -31.14
CA GLY A 47 1.55 -26.41 -31.57
C GLY A 47 0.42 -25.50 -32.06
N THR A 48 -0.85 -25.89 -31.87
CA THR A 48 -2.02 -25.01 -32.04
C THR A 48 -1.88 -23.78 -31.15
N ILE A 49 -1.41 -23.98 -29.92
CA ILE A 49 -1.05 -22.91 -29.01
C ILE A 49 0.45 -22.99 -28.73
N LYS A 50 1.14 -21.86 -28.84
CA LYS A 50 2.57 -21.76 -28.60
C LYS A 50 2.83 -20.87 -27.38
N PRO A 51 2.66 -21.40 -26.16
CA PRO A 51 3.00 -20.65 -24.97
C PRO A 51 4.53 -20.63 -24.81
N THR A 52 5.02 -19.57 -24.20
CA THR A 52 6.42 -19.47 -23.79
C THR A 52 6.67 -20.29 -22.54
N LYS A 53 7.90 -20.76 -22.34
CA LYS A 53 8.30 -21.46 -21.11
C LYS A 53 7.88 -20.72 -19.81
N PRO A 54 8.16 -19.42 -19.63
CA PRO A 54 7.76 -18.72 -18.42
C PRO A 54 6.24 -18.62 -18.24
N GLU A 55 5.45 -18.59 -19.33
CA GLU A 55 3.97 -18.62 -19.23
C GLU A 55 3.49 -19.91 -18.59
N VAL A 56 3.99 -21.06 -19.07
CA VAL A 56 3.61 -22.38 -18.56
C VAL A 56 4.09 -22.59 -17.13
N ILE A 57 5.31 -22.16 -16.82
CA ILE A 57 5.87 -22.26 -15.46
C ILE A 57 5.07 -21.38 -14.47
N ALA A 58 4.58 -20.22 -14.91
CA ALA A 58 3.79 -19.34 -14.06
C ALA A 58 2.42 -19.96 -13.72
N ILE A 59 1.80 -20.70 -14.64
CA ILE A 59 0.53 -21.44 -14.39
C ILE A 59 0.69 -22.43 -13.24
N ALA A 60 1.81 -23.16 -13.17
CA ALA A 60 2.08 -24.09 -12.07
C ALA A 60 2.15 -23.40 -10.69
N LYS A 61 2.61 -22.14 -10.65
CA LYS A 61 2.79 -21.35 -9.43
C LYS A 61 1.53 -20.58 -9.02
N ALA A 62 0.61 -20.38 -9.95
CA ALA A 62 -0.60 -19.62 -9.72
C ALA A 62 -1.58 -20.37 -8.80
N ALA A 63 -2.37 -19.59 -8.05
CA ALA A 63 -3.51 -20.11 -7.27
C ALA A 63 -4.58 -20.69 -8.22
N PRO A 64 -5.47 -21.60 -7.77
CA PRO A 64 -6.43 -22.27 -8.65
C PRO A 64 -7.26 -21.35 -9.56
N GLU A 65 -7.74 -20.22 -9.01
CA GLU A 65 -8.54 -19.24 -9.77
C GLU A 65 -7.70 -18.53 -10.85
N GLU A 66 -6.51 -18.06 -10.49
CA GLU A 66 -5.57 -17.41 -11.42
C GLU A 66 -5.05 -18.41 -12.46
N ARG A 67 -4.85 -19.66 -12.08
CA ARG A 67 -4.42 -20.75 -12.97
C ARG A 67 -5.41 -20.96 -14.10
N LYS A 68 -6.71 -21.00 -13.79
CA LYS A 68 -7.76 -21.13 -14.81
C LYS A 68 -7.74 -19.95 -15.78
N GLU A 69 -7.69 -18.73 -15.26
CA GLU A 69 -7.64 -17.52 -16.08
C GLU A 69 -6.40 -17.50 -16.98
N MET A 70 -5.22 -17.76 -16.44
CA MET A 70 -3.96 -17.80 -17.19
C MET A 70 -3.94 -18.88 -18.27
N THR A 71 -4.52 -20.05 -18.00
CA THR A 71 -4.62 -21.15 -18.94
C THR A 71 -5.56 -20.81 -20.10
N GLU A 72 -6.73 -20.22 -19.83
CA GLU A 72 -7.64 -19.75 -20.86
C GLU A 72 -7.01 -18.64 -21.72
N GLU A 73 -6.27 -17.74 -21.08
CA GLU A 73 -5.53 -16.70 -21.79
C GLU A 73 -4.52 -17.28 -22.79
N LEU A 74 -3.97 -18.49 -22.59
CA LEU A 74 -3.03 -19.06 -23.56
C LEU A 74 -3.62 -19.19 -24.97
N ARG A 75 -4.94 -19.31 -25.10
CA ARG A 75 -5.64 -19.38 -26.40
C ARG A 75 -5.66 -18.05 -27.15
N LEU A 76 -5.42 -16.94 -26.46
CA LEU A 76 -5.40 -15.61 -27.07
C LEU A 76 -4.11 -15.36 -27.87
N PRO A 77 -4.14 -14.45 -28.86
CA PRO A 77 -2.94 -13.98 -29.54
C PRO A 77 -1.88 -13.46 -28.56
N ARG A 78 -0.60 -13.66 -28.91
CA ARG A 78 0.52 -13.29 -28.04
C ARG A 78 0.51 -11.81 -27.63
N GLU A 79 0.18 -10.92 -28.55
CA GLU A 79 0.12 -9.47 -28.32
C GLU A 79 -0.94 -9.13 -27.26
N GLU A 80 -2.13 -9.71 -27.37
CA GLU A 80 -3.21 -9.48 -26.42
C GLU A 80 -2.85 -9.98 -25.02
N ARG A 81 -2.26 -11.17 -24.92
CA ARG A 81 -1.78 -11.73 -23.64
C ARG A 81 -0.75 -10.82 -22.98
N LEU A 82 0.15 -10.22 -23.76
CA LEU A 82 1.18 -9.30 -23.24
C LEU A 82 0.55 -8.01 -22.70
N GLU A 83 -0.41 -7.44 -23.42
CA GLU A 83 -1.13 -6.24 -22.97
C GLU A 83 -1.93 -6.48 -21.69
N ARG A 84 -2.62 -7.62 -21.59
CA ARG A 84 -3.32 -8.03 -20.36
C ARG A 84 -2.37 -8.15 -19.17
N ARG A 85 -1.19 -8.73 -19.38
CA ARG A 85 -0.14 -8.82 -18.35
C ARG A 85 0.38 -7.45 -17.91
N LYS A 86 0.67 -6.55 -18.85
CA LYS A 86 1.07 -5.18 -18.53
C LYS A 86 0.00 -4.46 -17.71
N LYS A 87 -1.27 -4.62 -18.09
CA LYS A 87 -2.40 -4.06 -17.36
C LYS A 87 -2.50 -4.62 -15.94
N ARG A 88 -2.38 -5.93 -15.75
CA ARG A 88 -2.37 -6.55 -14.42
C ARG A 88 -1.22 -6.04 -13.56
N GLU A 89 -0.02 -5.93 -14.13
CA GLU A 89 1.15 -5.43 -13.41
C GLU A 89 0.97 -3.96 -13.01
N LEU A 90 0.45 -3.12 -13.91
CA LEU A 90 0.11 -1.74 -13.58
C LEU A 90 -0.91 -1.65 -12.45
N LEU A 91 -1.98 -2.46 -12.49
CA LEU A 91 -2.98 -2.51 -11.43
C LEU A 91 -2.37 -2.97 -10.09
N ARG A 92 -1.46 -3.95 -10.13
CA ARG A 92 -0.73 -4.41 -8.94
C ARG A 92 0.15 -3.32 -8.36
N GLN A 93 0.85 -2.56 -9.19
CA GLN A 93 1.67 -1.42 -8.77
C GLN A 93 0.81 -0.30 -8.15
N ILE A 94 -0.30 0.07 -8.79
CA ILE A 94 -1.24 1.08 -8.27
C ILE A 94 -1.79 0.62 -6.91
N SER A 95 -2.19 -0.65 -6.79
CA SER A 95 -2.67 -1.20 -5.52
C SER A 95 -1.58 -1.17 -4.44
N GLY A 96 -0.34 -1.52 -4.79
CA GLY A 96 0.82 -1.48 -3.89
C GLY A 96 1.10 -0.06 -3.38
N MET A 97 1.11 0.92 -4.29
CA MET A 97 1.24 2.33 -3.92
C MET A 97 0.11 2.77 -2.98
N ALA A 98 -1.14 2.41 -3.30
CA ALA A 98 -2.28 2.76 -2.45
C ALA A 98 -2.20 2.12 -1.05
N THR A 99 -1.66 0.90 -0.93
CA THR A 99 -1.44 0.26 0.39
C THR A 99 -0.34 0.95 1.19
N GLU A 100 0.75 1.38 0.55
CA GLU A 100 1.80 2.14 1.23
C GLU A 100 1.28 3.53 1.65
N MET A 101 0.54 4.22 0.78
CA MET A 101 -0.11 5.50 1.14
C MET A 101 -1.09 5.40 2.33
N ARG A 102 -1.67 4.23 2.59
CA ARG A 102 -2.53 4.02 3.76
C ARG A 102 -1.75 3.85 5.06
N LYS A 103 -0.53 3.31 5.02
CA LYS A 103 0.33 3.17 6.21
C LYS A 103 0.78 4.53 6.73
N ASP A 104 1.02 5.48 5.82
CA ASP A 104 1.45 6.83 6.14
C ASP A 104 0.31 7.83 6.34
N LYS A 105 -0.95 7.37 6.45
CA LYS A 105 -2.03 8.29 6.81
C LYS A 105 -1.70 8.84 8.20
N PRO A 106 -1.37 10.14 8.37
CA PRO A 106 -1.17 10.69 9.69
C PRO A 106 -2.52 10.56 10.38
N THR A 107 -2.61 9.61 11.31
CA THR A 107 -3.70 9.60 12.26
C THR A 107 -3.42 10.84 13.07
N ILE A 108 -4.12 11.94 12.76
CA ILE A 108 -4.11 13.14 13.59
C ILE A 108 -4.69 12.67 14.92
N THR A 109 -3.80 12.29 15.83
CA THR A 109 -4.20 11.85 17.16
C THR A 109 -4.69 13.09 17.90
N ILE A 110 -5.61 12.89 18.84
CA ILE A 110 -6.05 13.95 19.75
C ILE A 110 -4.81 14.59 20.43
N GLU A 111 -3.80 13.77 20.77
CA GLU A 111 -2.54 14.24 21.32
C GLU A 111 -1.77 15.19 20.37
N ALA A 112 -1.69 14.87 19.08
CA ALA A 112 -1.04 15.74 18.10
C ALA A 112 -1.78 17.08 17.96
N MET A 113 -3.12 17.06 17.94
CA MET A 113 -3.93 18.29 17.91
C MET A 113 -3.72 19.13 19.17
N LEU A 114 -3.70 18.51 20.35
CA LEU A 114 -3.46 19.20 21.61
C LEU A 114 -2.07 19.83 21.67
N ARG A 115 -1.04 19.16 21.12
CA ARG A 115 0.30 19.75 20.99
C ARG A 115 0.30 20.99 20.09
N THR A 116 -0.41 20.96 18.96
CA THR A 116 -0.53 22.13 18.06
C THR A 116 -1.23 23.28 18.78
N VAL A 117 -2.36 23.03 19.45
CA VAL A 117 -3.08 24.06 20.21
C VAL A 117 -2.20 24.65 21.31
N SER A 118 -1.40 23.82 22.00
CA SER A 118 -0.45 24.31 23.00
C SER A 118 0.58 25.27 22.40
N LEU A 119 1.14 24.93 21.23
CA LEU A 119 2.11 25.80 20.53
C LEU A 119 1.49 27.12 20.08
N ASP A 120 0.24 27.11 19.64
CA ASP A 120 -0.48 28.32 19.24
C ASP A 120 -0.70 29.24 20.45
N VAL A 121 -1.07 28.68 21.60
CA VAL A 121 -1.23 29.44 22.86
C VAL A 121 0.11 30.01 23.33
N ASP A 122 1.19 29.21 23.33
CA ASP A 122 2.53 29.69 23.70
C ASP A 122 3.00 30.82 22.78
N THR A 123 2.69 30.73 21.49
CA THR A 123 3.02 31.77 20.51
C THR A 123 2.22 33.05 20.76
N ALA A 124 0.93 32.92 21.08
CA ALA A 124 0.10 34.07 21.45
C ALA A 124 0.63 34.77 22.71
N ILE A 125 0.97 34.03 23.75
CA ILE A 125 1.55 34.57 24.99
C ILE A 125 2.85 35.32 24.68
N LYS A 126 3.79 34.69 23.96
CA LYS A 126 5.05 35.33 23.56
C LYS A 126 4.83 36.61 22.76
N SER A 127 3.88 36.60 21.83
CA SER A 127 3.57 37.81 21.06
C SER A 127 3.05 38.92 21.97
N MET A 128 2.22 38.57 22.96
CA MET A 128 1.68 39.53 23.93
C MET A 128 2.78 40.08 24.84
N ASP A 129 3.71 39.24 25.30
CA ASP A 129 4.88 39.67 26.10
C ASP A 129 5.75 40.67 25.32
N VAL A 130 5.99 40.43 24.02
CA VAL A 130 6.73 41.37 23.16
C VAL A 130 6.03 42.72 23.09
N TYR A 131 4.71 42.75 22.87
CA TYR A 131 3.95 44.01 22.86
C TYR A 131 3.97 44.71 24.23
N LEU A 132 3.93 43.97 25.33
CA LEU A 132 3.97 44.54 26.68
C LEU A 132 5.33 45.16 27.01
N VAL A 133 6.43 44.59 26.51
CA VAL A 133 7.78 45.16 26.65
C VAL A 133 7.92 46.44 25.81
N ASP A 134 7.45 46.41 24.56
CA ASP A 134 7.61 47.53 23.62
C ASP A 134 6.65 48.69 23.88
N CYS A 135 5.50 48.43 24.52
CA CYS A 135 4.42 49.41 24.74
C CYS A 135 4.04 49.55 26.23
N HIS A 136 4.96 49.29 27.15
CA HIS A 136 4.68 49.25 28.60
C HIS A 136 3.96 50.52 29.09
N ASP A 137 4.39 51.70 28.66
CA ASP A 137 3.80 52.99 29.05
C ASP A 137 2.38 53.19 28.50
N ALA A 138 2.11 52.70 27.28
CA ALA A 138 0.80 52.81 26.64
C ALA A 138 -0.24 51.87 27.27
N PHE A 139 0.18 50.74 27.84
CA PHE A 139 -0.70 49.81 28.55
C PHE A 139 -1.00 50.23 30.00
N ILE A 140 -0.13 51.04 30.62
CA ILE A 140 -0.39 51.66 31.94
C ILE A 140 -1.25 52.92 31.79
N ASP A 141 -1.29 53.53 30.60
CA ASP A 141 -2.13 54.69 30.33
C ASP A 141 -3.62 54.37 30.59
N ILE A 142 -4.22 55.17 31.47
CA ILE A 142 -5.60 55.06 31.90
C ILE A 142 -6.59 55.09 30.73
N GLN A 143 -6.25 55.72 29.61
CA GLN A 143 -7.11 55.81 28.44
C GLN A 143 -7.27 54.45 27.72
N PHE A 144 -6.25 53.59 27.74
CA PHE A 144 -6.27 52.31 27.03
C PHE A 144 -6.62 51.12 27.94
N LYS A 145 -6.61 51.31 29.26
CA LYS A 145 -6.98 50.30 30.26
C LYS A 145 -8.35 49.65 30.02
N PRO A 146 -9.45 50.39 29.71
CA PRO A 146 -10.75 49.77 29.45
C PRO A 146 -10.75 48.84 28.22
N LEU A 147 -9.94 49.16 27.21
CA LEU A 147 -9.80 48.33 26.02
C LEU A 147 -9.03 47.04 26.33
N LEU A 148 -7.97 47.12 27.13
CA LEU A 148 -7.23 45.96 27.62
C LEU A 148 -8.13 45.05 28.46
N ASP A 149 -8.88 45.62 29.41
CA ASP A 149 -9.81 44.86 30.25
C ASP A 149 -10.86 44.13 29.41
N SER A 150 -11.39 44.76 28.34
CA SER A 150 -12.32 44.13 27.41
C SER A 150 -11.71 42.94 26.65
N ILE A 151 -10.44 43.05 26.23
CA ILE A 151 -9.72 41.96 25.55
C ILE A 151 -9.49 40.79 26.50
N ILE A 152 -9.08 41.06 27.74
CA ILE A 152 -8.88 40.06 28.79
C ILE A 152 -10.20 39.35 29.10
N GLU A 153 -11.29 40.10 29.30
CA GLU A 153 -12.62 39.54 29.58
C GLU A 153 -13.09 38.60 28.46
N LYS A 154 -12.82 38.96 27.19
CA LYS A 154 -13.14 38.10 26.05
C LYS A 154 -12.38 36.76 26.08
N LEU A 155 -11.11 36.77 26.46
CA LEU A 155 -10.29 35.56 26.62
C LEU A 155 -10.76 34.71 27.81
N GLU A 156 -11.09 35.33 28.94
CA GLU A 156 -11.62 34.65 30.12
C GLU A 156 -12.94 33.95 29.82
N ASN A 157 -13.86 34.63 29.13
CA ASN A 157 -15.16 34.07 28.74
C ASN A 157 -15.01 32.88 27.78
N TYR A 158 -14.08 32.97 26.82
CA TYR A 158 -13.77 31.85 25.93
C TYR A 158 -13.20 30.64 26.71
N THR A 159 -12.33 30.90 27.69
CA THR A 159 -11.73 29.87 28.53
C THR A 159 -12.77 29.17 29.42
N LYS A 160 -13.69 29.92 30.03
CA LYS A 160 -14.83 29.37 30.79
C LYS A 160 -15.71 28.48 29.92
N LYS A 161 -15.97 28.90 28.68
CA LYS A 161 -16.72 28.10 27.69
C LYS A 161 -16.01 26.78 27.37
N LEU A 162 -14.69 26.80 27.19
CA LEU A 162 -13.90 25.58 26.95
C LEU A 162 -13.90 24.61 28.14
N ARG A 163 -13.96 25.13 29.38
CA ARG A 163 -14.01 24.32 30.61
C ARG A 163 -15.41 23.81 30.97
N GLY A 164 -16.45 24.27 30.25
CA GLY A 164 -17.84 23.92 30.56
C GLY A 164 -18.37 24.59 31.82
N GLU A 165 -17.75 25.67 32.27
CA GLU A 165 -18.08 26.40 33.51
C GLU A 165 -19.19 27.45 33.32
N GLN A 166 -19.95 27.37 32.22
CA GLN A 166 -21.13 28.22 32.04
C GLN A 166 -22.28 27.65 32.87
N ASN A 167 -22.56 28.27 34.02
CA ASN A 167 -23.85 28.15 34.68
C ASN A 167 -24.91 28.62 33.67
N TYR A 168 -25.69 27.68 33.14
CA TYR A 168 -27.02 28.00 32.66
C TYR A 168 -27.83 28.37 33.90
N GLU A 169 -27.77 29.64 34.31
CA GLU A 169 -28.85 30.21 35.09
C GLU A 169 -30.09 30.10 34.21
N GLN A 170 -30.85 29.02 34.45
CA GLN A 170 -32.21 28.92 33.99
C GLN A 170 -32.98 30.00 34.75
N GLU A 171 -33.17 31.15 34.10
CA GLU A 171 -34.27 32.05 34.44
C GLU A 171 -35.56 31.24 34.38
N ASN A 172 -36.21 31.14 35.53
CA ASN A 172 -37.54 30.58 35.73
C ASN A 172 -38.43 31.69 36.27
#